data_AF-A0A8T0XW49-F1
#
_entry.id   AF-A0A8T0XW49-F1
#
_cell.length_a   1.000
_cell.length_b   1.000
_cell.length_c   1.000
_cell.angle_alpha   90.00
_cell.angle_beta   90.00
_cell.angle_gamma   90.00
#
_symmetry.space_group_name_H-M   'P 1'
#
loop_
_entity.id
_entity.type
_entity.pdbx_description
1 polymer ?
#
loop_
_entity_poly.entity_id
_entity_poly.type
_entity_poly.pdbx_seq_one_letter_code
_entity_poly.pdbx_strand_id
1 'polypeptide(L)'
;MREQQDAGEAPGRRGGAVRSLLGVERRLAEGGGAEGAAGVPLGKQAAGAGEEEERKAVVRVVAADMPPALQRRAFRCARDELAAMPRYPRRLEPKRLALALKKEFDTAYGPAWHCIVGTSFGSYVTHARGGFLYFSVDKVYILLFRTAVEPSPH
;
A
#
# COMPACT_ATOMS: atom_id res chain seq x y z
N MET A 1 30.45 -25.60 -13.97
CA MET A 1 30.45 -25.84 -15.43
C MET A 1 30.09 -24.53 -16.11
N ARG A 2 30.78 -24.15 -17.19
CA ARG A 2 30.43 -22.99 -18.04
C ARG A 2 29.65 -23.50 -19.24
N GLU A 3 28.60 -22.81 -19.68
CA GLU A 3 28.18 -22.81 -21.09
C GLU A 3 27.69 -21.41 -21.54
N GLN A 4 28.00 -21.10 -22.80
CA GLN A 4 28.01 -19.82 -23.52
C GLN A 4 27.90 -20.19 -25.03
N GLN A 5 27.30 -19.45 -25.96
CA GLN A 5 26.59 -18.16 -26.01
C GLN A 5 25.67 -18.23 -27.30
N ASP A 6 24.93 -17.25 -27.84
CA ASP A 6 24.87 -15.81 -27.62
C ASP A 6 23.54 -15.16 -28.14
N ALA A 7 23.40 -13.85 -27.87
CA ALA A 7 22.96 -12.74 -28.73
C ALA A 7 21.73 -12.80 -29.68
N GLY A 8 21.00 -11.68 -29.64
CA GLY A 8 20.03 -11.22 -30.65
C GLY A 8 19.58 -9.79 -30.34
N GLU A 9 20.27 -8.79 -30.89
CA GLU A 9 20.09 -7.36 -30.56
C GLU A 9 19.25 -6.59 -31.62
N ALA A 10 18.74 -5.42 -31.20
CA ALA A 10 18.27 -4.26 -31.99
C ALA A 10 16.75 -4.18 -32.32
N PRO A 11 16.20 -2.96 -32.56
CA PRO A 11 16.46 -1.74 -31.79
C PRO A 11 15.20 -0.90 -31.45
N GLY A 12 15.30 -0.10 -30.39
CA GLY A 12 14.83 1.29 -30.30
C GLY A 12 13.37 1.65 -30.56
N ARG A 13 12.67 2.15 -29.52
CA ARG A 13 11.65 3.19 -29.70
C ARG A 13 11.59 4.20 -28.53
N ARG A 14 11.90 5.47 -28.84
CA ARG A 14 11.72 6.62 -27.94
C ARG A 14 10.24 7.02 -27.86
N GLY A 15 9.87 7.67 -26.75
CA GLY A 15 8.74 8.60 -26.69
C GLY A 15 7.66 8.23 -25.67
N GLY A 16 7.42 9.10 -24.68
CA GLY A 16 6.36 8.87 -23.69
C GLY A 16 6.45 9.65 -22.38
N ALA A 17 6.95 10.90 -22.40
CA ALA A 17 6.87 11.76 -21.22
C ALA A 17 5.43 12.27 -21.03
N VAL A 18 4.59 11.52 -20.32
CA VAL A 18 3.24 11.96 -19.91
C VAL A 18 3.34 13.05 -18.83
N ARG A 19 3.55 14.29 -19.28
CA ARG A 19 3.26 15.48 -18.48
C ARG A 19 1.75 15.57 -18.29
N SER A 20 1.27 15.38 -17.07
CA SER A 20 -0.10 15.73 -16.72
C SER A 20 -0.24 17.25 -16.78
N LEU A 21 -1.06 17.75 -17.70
CA LEU A 21 -1.38 19.17 -17.85
C LEU A 21 -2.71 19.45 -17.15
N LEU A 22 -2.62 20.02 -15.95
CA LEU A 22 -3.70 20.71 -15.26
C LEU A 22 -3.00 21.72 -14.33
N GLY A 23 -3.20 23.03 -14.39
CA GLY A 23 -4.18 23.80 -15.14
C GLY A 23 -4.24 25.16 -14.45
N VAL A 24 -3.29 26.05 -14.75
CA VAL A 24 -3.20 27.36 -14.10
C VAL A 24 -4.10 28.33 -14.86
N GLU A 25 -5.23 28.68 -14.27
CA GLU A 25 -5.90 29.94 -14.56
C GLU A 25 -6.01 30.77 -13.28
N ARG A 26 -5.22 31.85 -13.22
CA ARG A 26 -5.48 32.96 -12.31
C ARG A 26 -6.50 33.87 -12.99
N ARG A 27 -7.59 34.22 -12.31
CA ARG A 27 -8.37 35.41 -12.67
C ARG A 27 -8.61 36.28 -11.44
N LEU A 28 -8.25 37.54 -11.61
CA LEU A 28 -8.36 38.60 -10.62
C LEU A 28 -9.81 39.12 -10.54
N ALA A 29 -10.22 39.57 -9.36
CA ALA A 29 -11.36 40.47 -9.17
C ALA A 29 -11.01 41.44 -8.02
N GLU A 30 -11.29 42.73 -8.22
CA GLU A 30 -11.01 43.83 -7.28
C GLU A 30 -12.30 44.44 -6.71
N GLY A 31 -12.18 45.06 -5.51
CA GLY A 31 -13.08 46.10 -4.96
C GLY A 31 -14.45 45.63 -4.39
N GLY A 32 -14.99 46.22 -3.32
CA GLY A 32 -14.44 47.21 -2.37
C GLY A 32 -15.53 47.93 -1.54
N GLY A 33 -15.33 48.06 -0.22
CA GLY A 33 -16.08 48.93 0.73
C GLY A 33 -17.55 48.54 1.06
N ALA A 34 -18.17 48.94 2.18
CA ALA A 34 -17.68 49.53 3.44
C ALA A 34 -18.77 49.44 4.56
N GLU A 35 -18.36 49.47 5.84
CA GLU A 35 -19.13 49.69 7.11
C GLU A 35 -20.44 48.89 7.42
N GLY A 36 -20.77 48.57 8.68
CA GLY A 36 -20.10 48.84 9.96
C GLY A 36 -20.88 48.29 11.20
N ALA A 37 -20.48 48.75 12.40
CA ALA A 37 -21.15 48.60 13.72
C ALA A 37 -21.09 47.25 14.50
N ALA A 38 -20.12 47.20 15.43
CA ALA A 38 -20.21 46.80 16.85
C ALA A 38 -20.97 45.52 17.32
N GLY A 39 -20.23 44.62 17.96
CA GLY A 39 -20.78 43.59 18.87
C GLY A 39 -19.71 42.66 19.45
N VAL A 40 -19.37 42.80 20.73
CA VAL A 40 -18.46 41.88 21.46
C VAL A 40 -19.33 40.84 22.18
N PRO A 41 -19.08 39.53 22.00
CA PRO A 41 -18.62 38.76 23.15
C PRO A 41 -17.59 37.65 22.86
N LEU A 42 -16.52 37.68 23.65
CA LEU A 42 -16.02 36.55 24.44
C LEU A 42 -16.04 35.12 23.82
N GLY A 43 -14.89 34.69 23.31
CA GLY A 43 -14.30 33.37 23.57
C GLY A 43 -15.07 32.11 23.15
N LYS A 44 -14.68 31.53 22.01
CA LYS A 44 -14.77 30.07 21.81
C LYS A 44 -13.60 29.52 20.98
N GLN A 45 -13.27 28.26 21.25
CA GLN A 45 -12.01 27.64 20.86
C GLN A 45 -11.84 27.41 19.35
N ALA A 46 -10.56 27.48 18.96
CA ALA A 46 -9.91 26.79 17.86
C ALA A 46 -10.77 25.84 17.00
N ALA A 47 -10.91 26.21 15.73
CA ALA A 47 -11.11 25.28 14.62
C ALA A 47 -10.06 25.59 13.54
N GLY A 48 -8.79 25.34 13.87
CA GLY A 48 -7.75 25.25 12.84
C GLY A 48 -8.05 24.01 12.00
N ALA A 49 -8.65 24.20 10.82
CA ALA A 49 -8.85 23.16 9.84
C ALA A 49 -7.46 22.73 9.31
N GLY A 50 -6.85 21.76 10.00
CA GLY A 50 -5.64 21.13 9.53
C GLY A 50 -5.95 20.37 8.25
N GLU A 51 -5.39 20.82 7.14
CA GLU A 51 -5.20 19.99 5.96
C GLU A 51 -4.25 18.85 6.37
N GLU A 52 -4.80 17.73 6.86
CA GLU A 52 -4.02 16.53 7.15
C GLU A 52 -3.45 16.02 5.83
N GLU A 53 -2.17 16.34 5.60
CA GLU A 53 -1.33 15.78 4.55
C GLU A 53 -1.48 14.24 4.57
N GLU A 54 -2.25 13.69 3.62
CA GLU A 54 -2.50 12.26 3.50
C GLU A 54 -1.19 11.59 3.08
N ARG A 55 -0.34 11.30 4.05
CA ARG A 55 0.92 10.56 3.86
C ARG A 55 0.61 9.18 3.32
N LYS A 56 0.57 9.11 1.99
CA LYS A 56 0.29 7.92 1.20
C LYS A 56 1.38 6.90 1.49
N ALA A 57 1.02 5.88 2.27
CA ALA A 57 1.93 4.83 2.70
C ALA A 57 2.68 4.22 1.50
N VAL A 58 4.01 4.19 1.58
CA VAL A 58 4.86 3.79 0.47
C VAL A 58 4.97 2.27 0.45
N VAL A 59 4.46 1.67 -0.62
CA VAL A 59 4.55 0.22 -0.85
C VAL A 59 5.80 -0.08 -1.67
N ARG A 60 6.63 -1.03 -1.20
CA ARG A 60 7.79 -1.53 -1.95
C ARG A 60 7.71 -3.05 -2.07
N VAL A 61 7.76 -3.58 -3.29
CA VAL A 61 7.87 -5.03 -3.52
C VAL A 61 9.33 -5.42 -3.37
N VAL A 62 9.60 -6.45 -2.58
CA VAL A 62 10.95 -7.00 -2.37
C VAL A 62 11.14 -8.25 -3.22
N ALA A 63 10.14 -9.14 -3.24
CA ALA A 63 10.08 -10.29 -4.14
C ALA A 63 8.62 -10.72 -4.37
N ALA A 64 8.30 -11.27 -5.54
CA ALA A 64 6.96 -11.77 -5.84
C ALA A 64 6.98 -12.93 -6.84
N ASP A 65 6.29 -14.01 -6.50
CA ASP A 65 5.80 -15.04 -7.42
C ASP A 65 4.28 -15.11 -7.24
N MET A 66 3.58 -14.11 -7.78
CA MET A 66 2.12 -14.10 -7.92
C MET A 66 1.66 -13.07 -8.97
N PRO A 67 0.51 -13.25 -9.63
CA PRO A 67 0.03 -12.33 -10.67
C PRO A 67 -0.19 -10.89 -10.15
N PRO A 68 0.02 -9.84 -10.96
CA PRO A 68 -0.13 -8.44 -10.53
C PRO A 68 -1.52 -8.09 -9.98
N ALA A 69 -2.58 -8.78 -10.41
CA ALA A 69 -3.93 -8.60 -9.85
C ALA A 69 -4.01 -9.04 -8.38
N LEU A 70 -3.32 -10.13 -8.04
CA LEU A 70 -3.26 -10.69 -6.69
C LEU A 70 -2.39 -9.83 -5.77
N GLN A 71 -1.28 -9.30 -6.30
CA GLN A 71 -0.44 -8.31 -5.61
C GLN A 71 -1.24 -7.05 -5.24
N ARG A 72 -2.03 -6.51 -6.17
CA ARG A 72 -2.92 -5.36 -5.90
C ARG A 72 -3.96 -5.65 -4.82
N ARG A 73 -4.45 -6.89 -4.69
CA ARG A 73 -5.34 -7.30 -3.59
C ARG A 73 -4.61 -7.24 -2.24
N ALA A 74 -3.40 -7.81 -2.17
CA ALA A 74 -2.58 -7.80 -0.96
C ALA A 74 -2.23 -6.37 -0.51
N PHE A 75 -1.78 -5.50 -1.43
CA PHE A 75 -1.43 -4.11 -1.12
C PHE A 75 -2.64 -3.31 -0.64
N ARG A 76 -3.82 -3.52 -1.25
CA ARG A 76 -5.05 -2.86 -0.83
C ARG A 76 -5.46 -3.31 0.58
N CYS A 77 -5.62 -4.63 0.79
CA CYS A 77 -5.98 -5.17 2.10
C CYS A 77 -5.01 -4.72 3.21
N ALA A 78 -3.70 -4.72 2.94
CA ALA A 78 -2.71 -4.24 3.91
C ALA A 78 -2.83 -2.74 4.21
N ARG A 79 -3.10 -1.90 3.20
CA ARG A 79 -3.34 -0.45 3.41
C ARG A 79 -4.62 -0.19 4.17
N ASP A 80 -5.70 -0.92 3.85
CA ASP A 80 -7.02 -0.75 4.46
C ASP A 80 -6.98 -1.15 5.95
N GLU A 81 -6.35 -2.28 6.30
CA GLU A 81 -6.15 -2.69 7.70
C GLU A 81 -5.24 -1.74 8.47
N LEU A 82 -4.16 -1.22 7.86
CA LEU A 82 -3.30 -0.22 8.48
C LEU A 82 -4.00 1.13 8.69
N ALA A 83 -4.93 1.50 7.79
CA ALA A 83 -5.76 2.70 7.93
C ALA A 83 -6.88 2.53 8.97
N ALA A 84 -7.38 1.31 9.16
CA ALA A 84 -8.37 0.93 10.17
C ALA A 84 -7.78 0.67 11.58
N MET A 85 -6.47 0.89 11.77
CA MET A 85 -5.84 0.92 13.10
C MET A 85 -5.83 2.35 13.65
N PRO A 86 -5.97 2.55 14.98
CA PRO A 86 -5.92 3.89 15.57
C PRO A 86 -4.63 4.64 15.21
N ARG A 87 -4.78 5.84 14.64
CA ARG A 87 -3.65 6.71 14.27
C ARG A 87 -2.86 7.21 15.50
N TYR A 88 -3.50 7.30 16.67
CA TYR A 88 -2.88 7.76 17.90
C TYR A 88 -3.35 6.96 19.14
N PRO A 89 -2.42 6.41 19.96
CA PRO A 89 -1.03 6.16 19.61
C PRO A 89 -0.96 5.20 18.40
N ARG A 90 -0.03 5.42 17.46
CA ARG A 90 0.10 4.67 16.19
C ARG A 90 0.62 3.24 16.42
N ARG A 91 -0.15 2.42 17.13
CA ARG A 91 0.23 1.08 17.58
C ARG A 91 -0.08 0.06 16.49
N LEU A 92 0.95 -0.31 15.73
CA LEU A 92 0.89 -1.46 14.83
C LEU A 92 0.52 -2.71 15.63
N GLU A 93 -0.46 -3.48 15.14
CA GLU A 93 -0.77 -4.81 15.65
C GLU A 93 -0.45 -5.87 14.57
N PRO A 94 0.79 -6.41 14.53
CA PRO A 94 1.21 -7.33 13.48
C PRO A 94 0.32 -8.58 13.39
N LYS A 95 -0.14 -9.08 14.54
CA LYS A 95 -1.05 -10.23 14.64
C LYS A 95 -2.41 -9.98 13.96
N ARG A 96 -2.96 -8.77 14.08
CA ARG A 96 -4.23 -8.39 13.42
C ARG A 96 -4.04 -8.33 11.90
N LEU A 97 -2.99 -7.64 11.44
CA LEU A 97 -2.69 -7.50 10.01
C LEU A 97 -2.41 -8.87 9.35
N ALA A 98 -1.60 -9.71 10.00
CA ALA A 98 -1.31 -11.06 9.53
C ALA A 98 -2.58 -11.94 9.45
N LEU A 99 -3.45 -11.87 10.46
CA LEU A 99 -4.70 -12.63 10.49
C LEU A 99 -5.68 -12.17 9.42
N ALA A 100 -5.80 -10.86 9.20
CA ALA A 100 -6.68 -10.29 8.18
C ALA A 100 -6.24 -10.72 6.77
N LEU A 101 -4.94 -10.54 6.43
CA LEU A 101 -4.38 -10.97 5.15
C LEU A 101 -4.52 -12.48 4.92
N LYS A 102 -4.23 -13.30 5.94
CA LYS A 102 -4.42 -14.75 5.87
C LYS A 102 -5.87 -15.12 5.58
N LYS A 103 -6.82 -14.59 6.36
CA LYS A 103 -8.27 -14.88 6.21
C LYS A 103 -8.81 -14.46 4.85
N GLU A 104 -8.47 -13.25 4.41
CA GLU A 104 -8.86 -12.73 3.10
C GLU A 104 -8.40 -13.65 1.97
N PHE A 105 -7.16 -14.14 2.03
CA PHE A 105 -6.60 -14.98 0.98
C PHE A 105 -7.03 -16.44 1.05
N ASP A 106 -7.17 -17.03 2.24
CA ASP A 106 -7.78 -18.37 2.42
C ASP A 106 -9.22 -18.39 1.89
N THR A 107 -9.99 -17.33 2.14
CA THR A 107 -11.40 -17.24 1.71
C THR A 107 -11.53 -17.01 0.20
N ALA A 108 -10.68 -16.15 -0.38
CA ALA A 108 -10.80 -15.77 -1.79
C ALA A 108 -10.07 -16.72 -2.77
N TYR A 109 -9.03 -17.43 -2.33
CA TYR A 109 -8.14 -18.24 -3.20
C TYR A 109 -7.88 -19.66 -2.68
N GLY A 110 -8.58 -20.07 -1.63
CA GLY A 110 -8.46 -21.38 -0.98
C GLY A 110 -7.24 -21.49 -0.04
N PRO A 111 -7.33 -22.33 1.00
CA PRO A 111 -6.22 -22.57 1.93
C PRO A 111 -5.05 -23.34 1.27
N ALA A 112 -3.86 -23.38 1.87
CA ALA A 112 -3.47 -22.74 3.13
C ALA A 112 -2.50 -21.57 2.87
N TRP A 113 -2.95 -20.35 3.17
CA TRP A 113 -2.11 -19.16 3.20
C TRP A 113 -1.50 -18.94 4.57
N HIS A 114 -0.32 -18.33 4.57
CA HIS A 114 0.45 -17.95 5.74
C HIS A 114 0.90 -16.50 5.58
N CYS A 115 0.83 -15.72 6.65
CA CYS A 115 1.25 -14.33 6.65
C CYS A 115 2.14 -14.05 7.85
N ILE A 116 3.33 -13.48 7.59
CA ILE A 116 4.30 -13.01 8.59
C ILE A 116 4.40 -11.50 8.46
N VAL A 117 4.33 -10.79 9.59
CA VAL A 117 4.34 -9.32 9.64
C VAL A 117 5.29 -8.88 10.75
N GLY A 118 6.20 -7.96 10.45
CA GLY A 118 7.15 -7.42 11.43
C GLY A 118 7.95 -6.23 10.90
N THR A 119 8.76 -5.60 11.77
CA THR A 119 9.69 -4.53 11.36
C THR A 119 11.02 -5.07 10.84
N SER A 120 11.37 -6.30 11.20
CA SER A 120 12.49 -7.08 10.67
C SER A 120 12.24 -8.57 10.91
N PHE A 121 12.55 -9.43 9.94
CA PHE A 121 12.58 -10.88 10.07
C PHE A 121 13.42 -11.50 8.94
N GLY A 122 13.96 -12.69 9.19
CA GLY A 122 14.48 -13.58 8.16
C GLY A 122 13.49 -14.71 7.88
N SER A 123 13.45 -15.22 6.65
CA SER A 123 12.55 -16.30 6.25
C SER A 123 13.18 -17.21 5.21
N TYR A 124 13.07 -18.52 5.39
CA TYR A 124 13.39 -19.52 4.38
C TYR A 124 12.18 -20.47 4.28
N VAL A 125 11.38 -20.33 3.22
CA VAL A 125 10.07 -21.00 3.10
C VAL A 125 9.85 -21.62 1.72
N THR A 126 9.41 -22.87 1.71
CA THR A 126 8.88 -23.52 0.51
C THR A 126 7.44 -23.08 0.30
N HIS A 127 7.11 -22.63 -0.90
CA HIS A 127 5.80 -22.08 -1.26
C HIS A 127 5.29 -22.68 -2.57
N ALA A 128 3.97 -22.69 -2.75
CA ALA A 128 3.34 -23.07 -4.00
C ALA A 128 3.53 -21.97 -5.06
N ARG A 129 3.75 -22.38 -6.31
CA ARG A 129 3.91 -21.46 -7.46
C ARG A 129 2.75 -20.48 -7.59
N GLY A 130 3.05 -19.24 -7.95
CA GLY A 130 2.07 -18.16 -8.11
C GLY A 130 1.41 -17.69 -6.81
N GLY A 131 1.91 -18.14 -5.66
CA GLY A 131 1.35 -17.89 -4.34
C GLY A 131 2.30 -17.25 -3.34
N PHE A 132 3.31 -16.47 -3.75
CA PHE A 132 4.28 -15.83 -2.84
C PHE A 132 4.44 -14.33 -3.09
N LEU A 133 4.45 -13.54 -2.03
CA LEU A 133 4.67 -12.09 -2.06
C LEU A 133 5.40 -11.61 -0.81
N TYR A 134 6.53 -10.95 -1.00
CA TYR A 134 7.27 -10.25 0.04
C TYR A 134 7.35 -8.75 -0.30
N PHE A 135 6.79 -7.92 0.57
CA PHE A 135 6.70 -6.47 0.37
C PHE A 135 6.81 -5.73 1.70
N SER A 136 7.00 -4.41 1.63
CA SER A 136 6.86 -3.52 2.77
C SER A 136 5.86 -2.40 2.52
N VAL A 137 5.26 -1.94 3.62
CA VAL A 137 4.44 -0.72 3.70
C VAL A 137 5.07 0.18 4.77
N ASP A 138 5.62 1.31 4.35
CA ASP A 138 6.47 2.20 5.17
C ASP A 138 7.63 1.47 5.86
N LYS A 139 7.46 1.07 7.13
CA LYS A 139 8.45 0.40 7.99
C LYS A 139 8.03 -1.03 8.39
N VAL A 140 6.92 -1.52 7.83
CA VAL A 140 6.35 -2.84 8.14
C VAL A 140 6.59 -3.75 6.95
N TYR A 141 7.31 -4.85 7.19
CA TYR A 141 7.50 -5.92 6.23
C TYR A 141 6.39 -6.97 6.37
N ILE A 142 5.93 -7.46 5.22
CA ILE A 142 4.81 -8.39 5.09
C ILE A 142 5.23 -9.47 4.10
N LEU A 143 5.27 -10.72 4.57
CA LEU A 143 5.51 -11.90 3.77
C LEU A 143 4.23 -12.75 3.77
N LEU A 144 3.60 -12.87 2.61
CA LEU A 144 2.37 -13.62 2.38
C LEU A 144 2.68 -14.76 1.40
N PHE A 145 2.45 -16.01 1.81
CA PHE A 145 2.72 -17.17 0.96
C PHE A 145 1.71 -18.29 1.15
N ARG A 146 1.43 -19.04 0.07
CA ARG A 146 0.60 -20.24 0.07
C ARG A 146 1.48 -21.49 0.13
N THR A 147 1.14 -22.45 0.99
CA THR A 147 1.75 -23.79 0.96
C THR A 147 0.90 -24.74 0.12
N ALA A 148 1.52 -25.68 -0.57
CA ALA A 148 0.81 -26.85 -1.08
C ALA A 148 0.34 -27.69 0.11
N VAL A 149 -0.97 -27.84 0.25
CA VAL A 149 -1.59 -28.78 1.18
C VAL A 149 -2.34 -29.81 0.34
N GLU A 150 -1.84 -31.04 0.32
CA GLU A 150 -2.64 -32.14 -0.21
C GLU A 150 -3.66 -32.53 0.87
N PRO A 151 -4.97 -32.47 0.58
CA PRO A 151 -5.97 -32.95 1.54
C PRO A 151 -5.79 -34.46 1.69
N SER A 152 -5.47 -34.93 2.90
CA SER A 152 -5.37 -36.35 3.19
C SER A 152 -6.74 -37.02 2.98
N PRO A 153 -6.85 -38.04 2.11
CA PRO A 153 -8.09 -38.80 2.01
C PRO A 153 -8.32 -39.58 3.32
N HIS A 154 -9.52 -39.41 3.87
CA HIS A 154 -10.08 -40.17 4.99
C HIS A 154 -11.39 -40.81 4.53
#